data_AF-A0A135TYI5-F1
#
_entry.id   AF-A0A135TYI5-F1
#
_cell.length_a   1.000
_cell.length_b   1.000
_cell.length_c   1.000
_cell.angle_alpha   90.00
_cell.angle_beta   90.00
_cell.angle_gamma   90.00
#
_symmetry.space_group_name_H-M   'P 1'
#
loop_
_entity.id
_entity.type
_entity.pdbx_description
1 polymer ?
#
loop_
_entity_poly.entity_id
_entity_poly.type
_entity_poly.pdbx_seq_one_letter_code
_entity_poly.pdbx_strand_id
1 'polypeptide(L)'
;MPQEKWPWHQFCQWYPSVFTVSKQEISALYSREIDPADPYGSITVACAEQSMMYCKAAYFGDSKRQARTMQEKDPKEQKKLGKGTIGFNDARWDEVKSKVVEMGSIAKFRQNPHLRAILTSTGRRLLVEASRTDRIWGIGFKADKAMVNQANWGENRLGKALMEARRFLREEEAQERMGAILEDNEDGEEDEATQFIAQAEYLS
;
A
#
# COMPACT_ATOMS: atom_id res chain seq x y z
N MET A 1 -1.57 33.64 -8.43
CA MET A 1 -1.34 32.66 -7.34
C MET A 1 -0.29 31.67 -7.82
N PRO A 2 0.78 31.41 -7.07
CA PRO A 2 1.80 30.45 -7.51
C PRO A 2 1.17 29.05 -7.52
N GLN A 3 1.51 28.31 -8.57
CA GLN A 3 0.96 27.00 -8.87
C GLN A 3 1.44 26.00 -7.81
N GLU A 4 0.61 25.73 -6.80
CA GLU A 4 0.78 24.57 -5.93
C GLU A 4 0.84 23.33 -6.83
N LYS A 5 2.06 22.83 -7.02
CA LYS A 5 2.32 21.57 -7.73
C LYS A 5 1.66 20.49 -6.91
N TRP A 6 0.48 20.06 -7.35
CA TRP A 6 -0.24 18.98 -6.71
C TRP A 6 0.68 17.77 -6.45
N PRO A 7 0.59 17.14 -5.28
CA PRO A 7 1.56 16.16 -4.80
C PRO A 7 1.43 14.77 -5.47
N TRP A 8 0.78 14.67 -6.64
CA TRP A 8 0.41 13.40 -7.29
C TRP A 8 1.59 12.50 -7.65
N HIS A 9 2.79 13.05 -7.80
CA HIS A 9 4.00 12.27 -8.08
C HIS A 9 4.31 11.23 -6.99
N GLN A 10 3.81 11.40 -5.77
CA GLN A 10 3.98 10.46 -4.66
C GLN A 10 3.19 9.16 -4.85
N PHE A 11 2.18 9.15 -5.71
CA PHE A 11 1.43 7.95 -6.08
C PHE A 11 2.19 7.06 -7.07
N CYS A 12 3.25 7.60 -7.70
CA CYS A 12 4.12 6.83 -8.57
C CYS A 12 4.79 5.68 -7.80
N GLN A 13 4.90 4.51 -8.43
CA GLN A 13 5.58 3.35 -7.88
C GLN A 13 7.09 3.58 -7.68
N TRP A 14 7.67 4.52 -8.42
CA TRP A 14 9.09 4.89 -8.37
C TRP A 14 9.37 6.00 -7.37
N TYR A 15 8.34 6.58 -6.75
CA TYR A 15 8.54 7.59 -5.73
C TYR A 15 9.34 6.98 -4.56
N PRO A 16 10.47 7.58 -4.15
CA PRO A 16 11.25 7.10 -3.03
C PRO A 16 10.43 7.08 -1.74
N SER A 17 10.25 5.90 -1.19
CA SER A 17 9.52 5.67 0.06
C SER A 17 10.00 4.37 0.66
N VAL A 18 10.64 4.45 1.82
CA VAL A 18 11.09 3.26 2.53
C VAL A 18 9.91 2.65 3.26
N PHE A 19 9.72 1.34 3.08
CA PHE A 19 8.74 0.56 3.83
C PHE A 19 9.11 -0.92 3.82
N THR A 20 8.49 -1.66 4.72
CA THR A 20 8.73 -3.08 4.92
C THR A 20 7.51 -3.90 4.49
N VAL A 21 7.73 -5.08 3.92
CA VAL A 21 6.67 -6.05 3.57
C VAL A 21 6.99 -7.40 4.20
N SER A 22 6.00 -8.02 4.85
CA SER A 22 6.17 -9.33 5.50
C SER A 22 6.30 -10.46 4.47
N LYS A 23 7.28 -11.35 4.66
CA LYS A 23 7.40 -12.57 3.84
C LYS A 23 6.27 -13.55 4.12
N GLN A 24 5.70 -13.52 5.32
CA GLN A 24 4.53 -14.30 5.68
C GLN A 24 3.29 -13.83 4.92
N GLU A 25 3.07 -12.51 4.80
CA GLU A 25 1.96 -11.95 4.00
C GLU A 25 2.10 -12.31 2.51
N ILE A 26 3.32 -12.21 1.96
CA ILE A 26 3.59 -12.61 0.57
C ILE A 26 3.34 -14.13 0.41
N SER A 27 3.80 -14.95 1.35
CA SER A 27 3.60 -16.40 1.31
C SER A 27 2.13 -16.79 1.38
N ALA A 28 1.36 -16.12 2.25
CA ALA A 28 -0.09 -16.30 2.34
C ALA A 28 -0.79 -15.95 1.03
N LEU A 29 -0.38 -14.85 0.37
CA LEU A 29 -0.93 -14.47 -0.93
C LEU A 29 -0.67 -15.52 -2.02
N TYR A 30 0.44 -16.25 -1.93
CA TYR A 30 0.81 -17.26 -2.92
C TYR A 30 0.38 -18.68 -2.53
N SER A 31 -0.21 -18.84 -1.35
CA SER A 31 -0.52 -20.14 -0.74
C SER A 31 0.70 -21.07 -0.71
N ARG A 32 1.90 -20.51 -0.54
CA ARG A 32 3.18 -21.23 -0.44
C ARG A 32 4.27 -20.35 0.15
N GLU A 33 5.26 -20.96 0.78
CA GLU A 33 6.44 -20.25 1.26
C GLU A 33 7.27 -19.66 0.10
N ILE A 34 7.74 -18.43 0.29
CA ILE A 34 8.65 -17.76 -0.64
C ILE A 34 10.12 -17.79 -0.22
N ASP A 35 10.37 -18.01 1.07
CA ASP A 35 11.70 -18.06 1.66
C ASP A 35 11.69 -18.97 2.90
N PRO A 36 11.88 -20.30 2.73
CA PRO A 36 11.84 -21.25 3.84
C PRO A 36 12.94 -21.03 4.88
N ALA A 37 14.01 -20.31 4.54
CA ALA A 37 15.10 -20.02 5.47
C ALA A 37 14.75 -18.89 6.45
N ASP A 38 13.79 -18.04 6.08
CA ASP A 38 13.33 -16.90 6.89
C ASP A 38 11.83 -16.63 6.62
N PRO A 39 10.93 -17.55 7.03
CA PRO A 39 9.52 -17.51 6.65
C PRO A 39 8.74 -16.38 7.35
N TYR A 40 9.20 -15.92 8.51
CA TYR A 40 8.59 -14.86 9.31
C TYR A 40 9.28 -13.51 9.18
N GLY A 41 10.37 -13.45 8.41
CA GLY A 41 11.08 -12.21 8.17
C GLY A 41 10.32 -11.24 7.28
N SER A 42 11.02 -10.17 6.92
CA SER A 42 10.46 -9.12 6.08
C SER A 42 11.51 -8.59 5.11
N ILE A 43 11.05 -7.88 4.08
CA ILE A 43 11.91 -7.14 3.16
C ILE A 43 11.71 -5.65 3.39
N THR A 44 12.79 -4.88 3.46
CA THR A 44 12.73 -3.42 3.43
C THR A 44 13.12 -2.94 2.04
N VAL A 45 12.23 -2.16 1.43
CA VAL A 45 12.38 -1.66 0.05
C VAL A 45 12.44 -0.15 0.03
N ALA A 46 13.08 0.42 -0.99
CA ALA A 46 13.23 1.86 -1.17
C ALA A 46 12.09 2.51 -1.99
N CYS A 47 11.28 1.71 -2.68
CA CYS A 47 10.08 2.15 -3.39
C CYS A 47 9.15 0.96 -3.69
N ALA A 48 7.96 1.23 -4.22
CA ALA A 48 6.97 0.20 -4.50
C ALA A 48 7.30 -0.68 -5.72
N GLU A 49 8.02 -0.15 -6.71
CA GLU A 49 8.54 -0.95 -7.83
C GLU A 49 9.48 -2.06 -7.34
N GLN A 50 10.37 -1.75 -6.39
CA GLN A 50 11.28 -2.76 -5.83
C GLN A 50 10.52 -3.90 -5.16
N SER A 51 9.49 -3.58 -4.36
CA SER A 51 8.61 -4.59 -3.75
C SER A 51 7.94 -5.44 -4.82
N MET A 52 7.34 -4.83 -5.85
CA MET A 52 6.67 -5.57 -6.92
C MET A 52 7.64 -6.52 -7.65
N MET A 53 8.86 -6.08 -7.96
CA MET A 53 9.85 -6.89 -8.68
C MET A 53 10.42 -8.01 -7.80
N TYR A 54 10.62 -7.78 -6.49
CA TYR A 54 10.98 -8.83 -5.54
C TYR A 54 9.88 -9.91 -5.48
N CYS A 55 8.63 -9.49 -5.27
CA CYS A 55 7.47 -10.37 -5.21
C CYS A 55 7.28 -11.17 -6.51
N LYS A 56 7.49 -10.54 -7.66
CA LYS A 56 7.46 -11.21 -8.96
C LYS A 56 8.51 -12.32 -9.05
N ALA A 57 9.77 -12.02 -8.69
CA ALA A 57 10.83 -13.01 -8.69
C ALA A 57 10.54 -14.17 -7.71
N ALA A 58 10.02 -13.84 -6.52
CA ALA A 58 9.59 -14.79 -5.51
C ALA A 58 8.49 -15.73 -6.04
N TYR A 59 7.48 -15.18 -6.73
CA TYR A 59 6.36 -15.94 -7.28
C TYR A 59 6.78 -17.00 -8.32
N PHE A 60 7.88 -16.77 -9.04
CA PHE A 60 8.45 -17.73 -9.99
C PHE A 60 9.64 -18.53 -9.45
N GLY A 61 9.98 -18.38 -8.17
CA GLY A 61 11.08 -19.12 -7.52
C GLY A 61 12.47 -18.67 -7.97
N ASP A 62 12.61 -17.45 -8.48
CA ASP A 62 13.89 -16.89 -8.94
C ASP A 62 14.62 -16.16 -7.79
N SER A 63 15.18 -16.94 -6.87
CA SER A 63 15.90 -16.43 -5.69
C SER A 63 17.09 -15.54 -6.05
N LYS A 64 17.76 -15.83 -7.18
CA LYS A 64 18.87 -14.99 -7.67
C LYS A 64 18.38 -13.60 -8.08
N ARG A 65 17.23 -13.46 -8.75
CA ARG A 65 16.64 -12.12 -9.02
C ARG A 65 16.07 -11.47 -7.78
N GLN A 66 15.50 -12.20 -6.83
CA GLN A 66 15.08 -11.62 -5.55
C GLN A 66 16.27 -10.90 -4.90
N ALA A 67 17.40 -11.61 -4.73
CA ALA A 67 18.61 -11.05 -4.13
C ALA A 67 19.15 -9.83 -4.90
N ARG A 68 19.24 -9.91 -6.23
CA ARG A 68 19.69 -8.78 -7.07
C ARG A 68 18.76 -7.57 -7.00
N THR A 69 17.45 -7.80 -6.99
CA THR A 69 16.45 -6.72 -6.90
C THR A 69 16.55 -5.99 -5.57
N MET A 70 16.84 -6.70 -4.48
CA MET A 70 17.06 -6.07 -3.16
C MET A 70 18.36 -5.26 -3.07
N GLN A 71 19.35 -5.56 -3.90
CA GLN A 71 20.62 -4.82 -3.95
C GLN A 71 20.55 -3.58 -4.87
N GLU A 72 19.57 -3.54 -5.79
CA GLU A 72 19.42 -2.44 -6.75
C GLU A 72 18.62 -1.27 -6.17
N LYS A 73 19.12 -0.05 -6.35
CA LYS A 73 18.51 1.19 -5.83
C LYS A 73 17.78 1.99 -6.89
N ASP A 74 18.13 1.83 -8.18
CA ASP A 74 17.47 2.51 -9.29
C ASP A 74 16.16 1.79 -9.67
N PRO A 75 14.97 2.42 -9.53
CA PRO A 75 13.69 1.84 -9.93
C PRO A 75 13.64 1.36 -11.39
N LYS A 76 14.39 2.02 -12.27
CA LYS A 76 14.46 1.64 -13.69
C LYS A 76 15.18 0.31 -13.87
N GLU A 77 16.29 0.10 -13.17
CA GLU A 77 17.02 -1.17 -13.22
C GLU A 77 16.30 -2.27 -12.43
N GLN A 78 15.61 -1.95 -11.32
CA GLN A 78 14.71 -2.89 -10.63
C GLN A 78 13.65 -3.43 -11.59
N LYS A 79 12.96 -2.56 -12.33
CA LYS A 79 11.96 -2.94 -13.34
C LYS A 79 12.56 -3.83 -14.43
N LYS A 80 13.78 -3.53 -14.87
CA LYS A 80 14.50 -4.33 -15.87
C LYS A 80 14.87 -5.71 -15.33
N LEU A 81 15.31 -5.82 -14.08
CA LEU A 81 15.57 -7.10 -13.41
C LEU A 81 14.30 -7.96 -13.38
N GLY A 82 13.16 -7.40 -12.99
CA GLY A 82 11.90 -8.14 -12.94
C GLY A 82 11.31 -8.50 -14.31
N LYS A 83 11.62 -7.75 -15.38
CA LYS A 83 11.36 -8.20 -16.76
C LYS A 83 12.13 -9.48 -17.10
N GLY A 84 13.32 -9.65 -16.50
CA GLY A 84 14.16 -10.81 -16.73
C GLY A 84 13.76 -12.07 -15.95
N THR A 85 12.77 -12.05 -15.06
CA THR A 85 12.44 -13.17 -14.15
C THR A 85 12.41 -14.54 -14.85
N ILE A 86 13.23 -15.52 -14.40
CA ILE A 86 13.18 -16.91 -14.92
C ILE A 86 11.84 -17.53 -14.57
N GLY A 87 11.31 -18.33 -15.50
CA GLY A 87 10.03 -19.02 -15.32
C GLY A 87 8.82 -18.09 -15.39
N PHE A 88 9.02 -16.80 -15.74
CA PHE A 88 7.94 -15.84 -15.88
C PHE A 88 6.87 -16.34 -16.85
N ASN A 89 5.63 -16.35 -16.37
CA ASN A 89 4.44 -16.62 -17.15
C ASN A 89 3.44 -15.49 -16.90
N ASP A 90 3.02 -14.81 -17.96
CA ASP A 90 2.16 -13.64 -17.86
C ASP A 90 0.80 -13.97 -17.25
N ALA A 91 0.15 -15.05 -17.71
CA ALA A 91 -1.17 -15.46 -17.22
C ALA A 91 -1.16 -15.77 -15.72
N ARG A 92 -0.17 -16.53 -15.25
CA ARG A 92 -0.01 -16.85 -13.84
C ARG A 92 0.32 -15.62 -12.99
N TRP A 93 1.10 -14.68 -13.54
CA TRP A 93 1.36 -13.43 -12.84
C TRP A 93 0.12 -12.54 -12.77
N ASP A 94 -0.71 -12.55 -13.82
CA ASP A 94 -1.94 -11.77 -13.88
C ASP A 94 -2.95 -12.11 -12.80
N GLU A 95 -2.99 -13.37 -12.37
CA GLU A 95 -3.82 -13.86 -11.27
C GLU A 95 -3.51 -13.16 -9.93
N VAL A 96 -2.25 -12.73 -9.72
CA VAL A 96 -1.79 -12.28 -8.39
C VAL A 96 -1.20 -10.86 -8.37
N LYS A 97 -0.74 -10.33 -9.51
CA LYS A 97 0.02 -9.07 -9.57
C LYS A 97 -0.73 -7.88 -8.98
N SER A 98 -2.05 -7.83 -9.16
CA SER A 98 -2.89 -6.76 -8.61
C SER A 98 -2.88 -6.77 -7.09
N LYS A 99 -2.95 -7.95 -6.48
CA LYS A 99 -2.91 -8.12 -5.01
C LYS A 99 -1.54 -7.83 -4.43
N VAL A 100 -0.48 -8.17 -5.15
CA VAL A 100 0.89 -7.77 -4.78
C VAL A 100 1.03 -6.24 -4.72
N VAL A 101 0.53 -5.53 -5.74
CA VAL A 101 0.61 -4.06 -5.77
C VAL A 101 -0.31 -3.41 -4.75
N GLU A 102 -1.48 -3.98 -4.47
CA GLU A 102 -2.38 -3.55 -3.38
C GLU A 102 -1.68 -3.66 -2.02
N MET A 103 -1.12 -4.83 -1.70
CA MET A 103 -0.36 -5.08 -0.47
C MET A 103 0.83 -4.10 -0.34
N GLY A 104 1.63 -3.95 -1.39
CA GLY A 104 2.75 -3.00 -1.38
C GLY A 104 2.31 -1.55 -1.25
N SER A 105 1.16 -1.18 -1.82
CA SER A 105 0.57 0.16 -1.66
C SER A 105 0.11 0.38 -0.22
N ILE A 106 -0.60 -0.57 0.38
CA ILE A 106 -0.99 -0.50 1.80
C ILE A 106 0.25 -0.32 2.67
N ALA A 107 1.27 -1.17 2.53
CA ALA A 107 2.49 -1.08 3.32
C ALA A 107 3.21 0.28 3.17
N LYS A 108 3.36 0.76 1.93
CA LYS A 108 3.96 2.07 1.62
C LYS A 108 3.23 3.20 2.34
N PHE A 109 1.91 3.30 2.16
CA PHE A 109 1.15 4.43 2.68
C PHE A 109 0.92 4.31 4.20
N ARG A 110 0.74 3.10 4.74
CA ARG A 110 0.60 2.86 6.19
C ARG A 110 1.85 3.30 6.96
N GLN A 111 3.04 2.92 6.49
CA GLN A 111 4.30 3.16 7.21
C GLN A 111 4.90 4.57 7.00
N ASN A 112 4.31 5.36 6.09
CA ASN A 112 4.77 6.72 5.80
C ASN A 112 3.65 7.71 6.11
N PRO A 113 3.55 8.26 7.35
CA PRO A 113 2.41 9.07 7.79
C PRO A 113 2.09 10.27 6.89
N HIS A 114 3.11 10.95 6.36
CA HIS A 114 2.90 12.04 5.41
C HIS A 114 2.23 11.55 4.11
N LEU A 115 2.65 10.40 3.59
CA LEU A 115 2.03 9.80 2.39
C LEU A 115 0.62 9.30 2.70
N ARG A 116 0.39 8.68 3.88
CA ARG A 116 -0.95 8.29 4.37
C ARG A 116 -1.91 9.47 4.25
N ALA A 117 -1.54 10.60 4.84
CA ALA A 117 -2.33 11.82 4.84
C ALA A 117 -2.65 12.32 3.41
N ILE A 118 -1.67 12.28 2.50
CA ILE A 118 -1.89 12.68 1.11
C ILE A 118 -2.89 11.74 0.43
N LEU A 119 -2.73 10.43 0.58
CA LEU A 119 -3.64 9.46 -0.02
C LEU A 119 -5.06 9.58 0.55
N THR A 120 -5.23 9.70 1.87
CA THR A 120 -6.54 9.82 2.50
C THR A 120 -7.20 11.18 2.20
N SER A 121 -6.44 12.25 2.02
CA SER A 121 -6.94 13.58 1.61
C SER A 121 -7.60 13.59 0.22
N THR A 122 -7.32 12.57 -0.62
CA THR A 122 -7.95 12.46 -1.95
C THR A 122 -9.46 12.27 -1.86
N GLY A 123 -10.01 11.96 -0.68
CA GLY A 123 -11.45 11.93 -0.48
C GLY A 123 -12.07 10.71 -1.17
N ARG A 124 -13.11 10.98 -1.97
CA ARG A 124 -13.77 9.99 -2.83
C ARG A 124 -13.34 10.11 -4.29
N ARG A 125 -12.30 10.89 -4.59
CA ARG A 125 -11.85 11.10 -5.97
C ARG A 125 -11.39 9.78 -6.58
N LEU A 126 -11.70 9.59 -7.86
CA LEU A 126 -11.16 8.50 -8.66
C LEU A 126 -9.68 8.76 -8.92
N LEU A 127 -8.83 7.79 -8.56
CA LEU A 127 -7.39 7.86 -8.83
C LEU A 127 -7.09 7.12 -10.13
N VAL A 128 -6.37 7.76 -11.04
CA VAL A 128 -6.04 7.21 -12.34
C VAL A 128 -4.56 7.39 -12.66
N GLU A 129 -3.92 6.32 -13.13
CA GLU A 129 -2.56 6.37 -13.65
C GLU A 129 -2.61 6.78 -15.13
N ALA A 130 -2.32 8.06 -15.40
CA ALA A 130 -2.41 8.69 -16.72
C ALA A 130 -1.21 8.38 -17.62
N SER A 131 -0.94 7.09 -17.83
CA SER A 131 0.08 6.60 -18.75
C SER A 131 -0.48 6.42 -20.15
N ARG A 132 0.17 7.00 -21.16
CA ARG A 132 -0.23 6.89 -22.58
C ARG A 132 -0.11 5.46 -23.14
N THR A 133 0.85 4.70 -22.64
CA THR A 133 1.21 3.39 -23.22
C THR A 133 0.79 2.22 -22.36
N ASP A 134 0.57 2.44 -21.06
CA ASP A 134 0.17 1.38 -20.15
C ASP A 134 -1.36 1.33 -20.04
N ARG A 135 -1.95 0.27 -20.59
CA ARG A 135 -3.39 0.00 -20.52
C ARG A 135 -3.77 -1.01 -19.43
N ILE A 136 -2.81 -1.56 -18.70
CA ILE A 136 -3.06 -2.51 -17.61
C ILE A 136 -3.01 -1.77 -16.28
N TRP A 137 -1.87 -1.15 -15.98
CA TRP A 137 -1.71 -0.36 -14.75
C TRP A 137 -2.30 1.04 -14.90
N GLY A 138 -2.28 1.58 -16.11
CA GLY A 138 -2.81 2.89 -16.45
C GLY A 138 -4.07 2.88 -17.32
N ILE A 139 -4.51 4.08 -17.67
CA ILE A 139 -5.70 4.32 -18.50
C ILE A 139 -5.41 4.35 -20.01
N GLY A 140 -4.14 4.31 -20.44
CA GLY A 140 -3.79 4.40 -21.86
C GLY A 140 -3.88 5.80 -22.48
N PHE A 141 -4.02 6.85 -21.66
CA PHE A 141 -4.12 8.25 -22.10
C PHE A 141 -3.32 9.17 -21.18
N LYS A 142 -2.85 10.29 -21.75
CA LYS A 142 -2.31 11.40 -20.96
C LYS A 142 -3.41 12.06 -20.14
N ALA A 143 -3.04 12.75 -19.06
CA ALA A 143 -3.98 13.37 -18.13
C ALA A 143 -4.96 14.35 -18.81
N ASP A 144 -4.48 15.16 -19.76
CA ASP A 144 -5.27 16.13 -20.52
C ASP A 144 -6.31 15.49 -21.47
N LYS A 145 -6.13 14.21 -21.82
CA LYS A 145 -7.05 13.43 -22.66
C LYS A 145 -7.78 12.33 -21.92
N ALA A 146 -7.59 12.21 -20.60
CA ALA A 146 -8.15 11.15 -19.79
C ALA A 146 -9.69 11.17 -19.84
N MET A 147 -10.32 12.25 -19.36
CA MET A 147 -11.77 12.29 -19.20
C MET A 147 -12.54 12.19 -20.53
N VAL A 148 -12.04 12.81 -21.60
CA VAL A 148 -12.68 12.73 -22.92
C VAL A 148 -12.64 11.32 -23.54
N ASN A 149 -11.74 10.45 -23.06
CA ASN A 149 -11.61 9.06 -23.52
C ASN A 149 -12.04 8.04 -22.45
N GLN A 150 -12.84 8.43 -21.46
CA GLN A 150 -13.18 7.57 -20.31
C GLN A 150 -13.73 6.19 -20.72
N ALA A 151 -14.57 6.12 -21.75
CA ALA A 151 -15.11 4.86 -22.27
C ALA A 151 -14.03 3.92 -22.86
N ASN A 152 -12.87 4.47 -23.24
CA ASN A 152 -11.78 3.75 -23.89
C ASN A 152 -10.60 3.49 -22.93
N TRP A 153 -10.75 3.74 -21.64
CA TRP A 153 -9.66 3.56 -20.68
C TRP A 153 -9.15 2.11 -20.63
N GLY A 154 -7.87 2.00 -20.32
CA GLY A 154 -7.29 0.76 -19.82
C GLY A 154 -7.84 0.37 -18.44
N GLU A 155 -7.27 -0.68 -17.86
CA GLU A 155 -7.79 -1.29 -16.64
C GLU A 155 -7.56 -0.45 -15.37
N ASN A 156 -6.60 0.50 -15.40
CA ASN A 156 -6.24 1.36 -14.28
C ASN A 156 -5.97 0.59 -12.97
N ARG A 157 -5.26 -0.55 -13.06
CA ARG A 157 -5.00 -1.40 -11.88
C ARG A 157 -4.24 -0.66 -10.76
N LEU A 158 -3.35 0.27 -11.10
CA LEU A 158 -2.63 1.04 -10.09
C LEU A 158 -3.59 1.99 -9.34
N GLY A 159 -4.44 2.71 -10.07
CA GLY A 159 -5.46 3.56 -9.47
C GLY A 159 -6.40 2.79 -8.54
N LYS A 160 -6.82 1.59 -8.95
CA LYS A 160 -7.62 0.67 -8.12
C LYS A 160 -6.89 0.27 -6.84
N ALA A 161 -5.63 -0.15 -6.92
CA ALA A 161 -4.82 -0.51 -5.76
C ALA A 161 -4.64 0.65 -4.77
N LEU A 162 -4.42 1.87 -5.27
CA LEU A 162 -4.33 3.07 -4.43
C LEU A 162 -5.65 3.40 -3.72
N MET A 163 -6.78 3.20 -4.41
CA MET A 163 -8.11 3.41 -3.80
C MET A 163 -8.44 2.35 -2.75
N GLU A 164 -8.02 1.10 -2.94
CA GLU A 164 -8.14 0.08 -1.89
C GLU A 164 -7.23 0.36 -0.70
N ALA A 165 -5.97 0.76 -0.94
CA ALA A 165 -5.09 1.21 0.15
C ALA A 165 -5.72 2.38 0.92
N ARG A 166 -6.33 3.35 0.22
CA ARG A 166 -7.06 4.45 0.85
C ARG A 166 -8.23 3.98 1.70
N ARG A 167 -9.03 3.03 1.19
CA ARG A 167 -10.18 2.47 1.93
C ARG A 167 -9.69 1.80 3.21
N PHE A 168 -8.72 0.90 3.07
CA PHE A 168 -8.12 0.15 4.17
C PHE A 168 -7.57 1.08 5.27
N LEU A 169 -6.81 2.11 4.91
CA LEU A 169 -6.21 3.04 5.88
C LEU A 169 -7.24 3.90 6.61
N ARG A 170 -8.38 4.20 5.97
CA ARG A 170 -9.47 4.92 6.63
C ARG A 170 -10.24 4.06 7.61
N GLU A 171 -10.42 2.78 7.29
CA GLU A 171 -11.02 1.80 8.19
C GLU A 171 -10.13 1.63 9.43
N GLU A 172 -8.82 1.49 9.24
CA GLU A 172 -7.84 1.46 10.34
C GLU A 172 -7.87 2.74 11.19
N GLU A 173 -7.80 3.93 10.58
CA GLU A 173 -7.92 5.20 11.31
C GLU A 173 -9.26 5.33 12.08
N ALA A 174 -10.34 4.76 11.56
CA ALA A 174 -11.63 4.78 12.24
C ALA A 174 -11.67 3.83 13.44
N GLN A 175 -11.04 2.65 13.31
CA GLN A 175 -10.89 1.69 14.41
C GLN A 175 -9.98 2.25 15.51
N GLU A 176 -8.85 2.84 15.16
CA GLU A 176 -7.94 3.52 16.09
C GLU A 176 -8.67 4.63 16.86
N ARG A 177 -9.44 5.48 16.16
CA ARG A 177 -10.24 6.53 16.79
C ARG A 177 -11.34 5.98 17.71
N MET A 178 -12.01 4.90 17.30
CA MET A 178 -13.05 4.28 18.13
C MET A 178 -12.43 3.66 19.39
N GLY A 179 -11.29 2.97 19.26
CA GLY A 179 -10.56 2.41 20.40
C GLY A 179 -10.16 3.49 21.40
N ALA A 180 -9.57 4.59 20.93
CA ALA A 180 -9.19 5.72 21.79
C ALA A 180 -10.40 6.33 22.54
N ILE A 181 -11.56 6.47 21.87
CA ILE A 181 -12.77 6.96 22.53
C ILE A 181 -13.26 5.99 23.62
N LEU A 182 -13.15 4.68 23.41
CA LEU A 182 -13.56 3.70 24.42
C LEU A 182 -12.61 3.71 25.62
N GLU A 183 -11.30 3.80 25.38
CA GLU A 183 -10.28 3.91 26.43
C GLU A 183 -10.45 5.20 27.26
N ASP A 184 -10.66 6.36 26.60
CA ASP A 184 -10.88 7.65 27.28
C ASP A 184 -12.16 7.68 28.15
N ASN A 185 -13.17 6.87 27.82
CA ASN A 185 -14.40 6.77 28.61
C ASN A 185 -14.26 5.82 29.81
N GLU A 186 -13.42 4.79 29.73
CA GLU A 186 -13.14 3.88 30.85
C GLU A 186 -12.29 4.57 31.93
N ASP A 187 -11.36 5.45 31.54
CA ASP A 187 -10.56 6.26 32.48
C ASP A 187 -11.34 7.45 33.09
N GLY A 188 -12.53 7.75 32.57
CA GLY A 188 -13.38 8.87 33.00
C GLY A 188 -14.51 8.52 33.98
N GLU A 189 -14.79 7.24 34.23
CA GLU A 189 -15.90 6.79 35.10
C GLU A 189 -15.48 6.48 36.55
N GLU A 190 -14.19 6.43 36.90
CA GLU A 190 -13.76 6.18 38.28
C GLU A 190 -13.82 7.41 39.21
N ASP A 191 -13.73 8.64 38.68
CA ASP A 191 -13.64 9.84 39.53
C ASP A 191 -15.01 10.35 40.03
N GLU A 192 -16.10 10.24 39.26
CA GLU A 192 -17.45 10.65 39.74
C GLU A 192 -18.12 9.55 40.59
N ALA A 193 -17.89 8.27 40.30
CA ALA A 193 -18.45 7.17 41.09
C ALA A 193 -17.85 7.09 42.50
N THR A 194 -16.55 7.36 42.65
CA THR A 194 -15.87 7.38 43.95
C THR A 194 -16.26 8.60 44.79
N GLN A 195 -16.56 9.73 44.15
CA GLN A 195 -17.00 10.94 44.85
C GLN A 195 -18.47 10.86 45.33
N PHE A 196 -19.33 10.09 44.65
CA PHE A 196 -20.70 9.82 45.10
C PHE A 196 -20.78 8.81 46.25
N ILE A 197 -19.91 7.79 46.28
CA ILE A 197 -19.92 6.76 47.34
C ILE A 197 -19.35 7.33 48.66
N ALA A 198 -18.31 8.16 48.61
CA ALA A 198 -17.73 8.79 49.80
C ALA A 198 -18.68 9.78 50.50
N GLN A 199 -19.62 10.40 49.77
CA GLN A 199 -20.60 11.32 50.36
C GLN A 199 -21.81 10.62 50.98
N ALA A 200 -22.09 9.37 50.59
CA ALA A 200 -23.14 8.56 51.19
C ALA A 200 -22.71 7.92 52.53
N GLU A 201 -21.43 7.60 52.71
CA GLU A 201 -20.90 7.02 53.95
C GLU A 201 -20.61 8.06 55.05
N TYR A 202 -20.55 9.36 54.73
CA TYR A 202 -20.39 10.44 55.73
C TYR A 202 -21.73 10.93 56.33
N LEU A 203 -22.86 10.44 55.82
CA LEU A 203 -24.21 10.82 56.26
C LEU A 203 -25.02 9.63 56.85
N SER A 204 -24.37 8.50 57.11
CA SER A 204 -24.91 7.37 57.89
C SER A 204 -24.21 7.24 59.23
#